data_AF-A0A9P6Z7T4-F1
#
_entry.id   AF-A0A9P6Z7T4-F1
#
_cell.length_a   1.000
_cell.length_b   1.000
_cell.length_c   1.000
_cell.angle_alpha   90.00
_cell.angle_beta   90.00
_cell.angle_gamma   90.00
#
_symmetry.space_group_name_H-M   'P 1'
#
loop_
_entity.id
_entity.type
_entity.pdbx_description
1 polymer ?
#
loop_
_entity_poly.entity_id
_entity_poly.type
_entity_poly.pdbx_seq_one_letter_code
_entity_poly.pdbx_strand_id
1 'polypeptide(L)'
;MEERRQCPFAITLTSWRRRPTIKNKDVEEEKTGNQSNSSHTNISLISFIIAGMKHVLIADIADISLHLYDINLPIHVFSAIVHKFFGYLGFSVTDTGFSLSLGNILISTLICVIFSVYLQMQLQVTYDSAMIIFSSMYKLCAILEKWQLNYILKENYTKDVEKSKALLKRVHKIRAVKTYFEETIYMPPAFNEPWSAHSLRDFWGRRWHTYYNECFYRLGYQPIRLLVKLVSGRKPPRWLPALSVFVMSGLMHEYFLYVATGPTLYFHGSPLPTGFFQFLFFVCQVVFISIGDKYFKEGPLGRLFAIVSMFITCHLFVVPYFESGYMYMPQFSFYRIAANIYRGNPSLLDSVFK
;
A
#
# COMPACT_ATOMS: atom_id res chain seq x y z
N MET A 1 -26.00 -4.71 8.90
CA MET A 1 -25.79 -4.23 7.51
C MET A 1 -26.78 -3.12 7.16
N GLU A 2 -27.99 -3.13 7.73
CA GLU A 2 -29.00 -2.05 7.66
C GLU A 2 -28.56 -0.69 8.24
N GLU A 3 -27.89 -0.63 9.41
CA GLU A 3 -27.48 0.65 10.02
C GLU A 3 -26.53 1.50 9.15
N ARG A 4 -25.73 0.88 8.28
CA ARG A 4 -24.78 1.59 7.39
C ARG A 4 -25.44 2.24 6.18
N ARG A 5 -26.74 1.96 5.92
CA ARG A 5 -27.47 2.54 4.79
C ARG A 5 -28.08 3.91 5.09
N GLN A 6 -28.07 4.35 6.35
CA GLN A 6 -28.72 5.59 6.78
C GLN A 6 -27.77 6.79 6.94
N CYS A 7 -26.48 6.65 6.61
CA CYS A 7 -25.49 7.73 6.78
C CYS A 7 -25.25 8.48 5.45
N PRO A 8 -25.49 9.81 5.39
CA PRO A 8 -25.19 10.65 4.23
C PRO A 8 -23.72 10.57 3.78
N PHE A 9 -23.47 10.66 2.47
CA PHE A 9 -22.12 10.53 1.87
C PHE A 9 -21.08 11.49 2.49
N ALA A 10 -21.48 12.72 2.80
CA ALA A 10 -20.60 13.70 3.45
C ALA A 10 -20.14 13.25 4.85
N ILE A 11 -20.99 12.54 5.60
CA ILE A 11 -20.67 12.01 6.93
C ILE A 11 -19.79 10.76 6.82
N THR A 12 -19.87 10.01 5.70
CA THR A 12 -18.94 8.91 5.44
C THR A 12 -17.48 9.35 5.20
N LEU A 13 -17.22 10.59 4.78
CA LEU A 13 -15.85 11.07 4.60
C LEU A 13 -15.12 11.29 5.93
N THR A 14 -15.84 11.57 7.02
CA THR A 14 -15.26 11.75 8.36
C THR A 14 -15.47 10.54 9.28
N SER A 15 -16.40 9.63 8.93
CA SER A 15 -16.71 8.44 9.73
C SER A 15 -15.76 7.26 9.53
N TRP A 16 -14.80 7.31 8.59
CA TRP A 16 -13.84 6.20 8.40
C TRP A 16 -13.08 5.87 9.70
N ARG A 17 -12.94 6.84 10.62
CA ARG A 17 -12.27 6.69 11.91
C ARG A 17 -13.09 6.01 12.98
N ARG A 18 -14.42 6.06 12.91
CA ARG A 18 -15.26 5.32 13.86
C ARG A 18 -15.42 3.88 13.38
N ARG A 19 -14.40 3.07 13.61
CA ARG A 19 -14.58 1.61 13.57
C ARG A 19 -15.33 1.16 14.82
N PRO A 20 -16.20 0.14 14.72
CA PRO A 20 -16.63 -0.58 15.89
C PRO A 20 -15.37 -1.15 16.53
N THR A 21 -15.19 -0.90 17.82
CA THR A 21 -14.24 -1.65 18.64
C THR A 21 -14.48 -3.13 18.35
N ILE A 22 -13.47 -3.79 17.75
CA ILE A 22 -13.44 -5.25 17.73
C ILE A 22 -13.35 -5.62 19.21
N LYS A 23 -14.51 -5.95 19.80
CA LYS A 23 -14.54 -6.69 21.06
C LYS A 23 -13.91 -8.03 20.72
N ASN A 24 -12.62 -8.17 21.03
CA ASN A 24 -12.04 -9.49 21.23
C ASN A 24 -12.92 -10.19 22.25
N LYS A 25 -13.35 -11.40 21.90
CA LYS A 25 -14.33 -12.21 22.64
C LYS A 25 -13.78 -12.81 23.94
N ASP A 26 -12.64 -12.33 24.44
CA ASP A 26 -11.94 -12.94 25.57
C ASP A 26 -11.95 -12.04 26.83
N VAL A 27 -12.92 -11.11 26.95
CA VAL A 27 -13.06 -10.22 28.13
C VAL A 27 -14.50 -10.24 28.66
N GLU A 28 -15.04 -11.44 28.89
CA GLU A 28 -16.33 -11.61 29.58
C GLU A 28 -16.22 -11.93 31.08
N GLU A 29 -15.03 -11.87 31.68
CA GLU A 29 -14.86 -11.91 33.13
C GLU A 29 -14.09 -10.70 33.63
N GLU A 30 -14.78 -9.56 33.75
CA GLU A 30 -14.55 -8.54 34.79
C GLU A 30 -15.55 -7.39 34.57
N LYS A 31 -16.79 -7.61 35.01
CA LYS A 31 -17.77 -6.53 35.18
C LYS A 31 -18.19 -6.44 36.63
N THR A 32 -17.30 -5.95 37.48
CA THR A 32 -17.65 -5.25 38.72
C THR A 32 -16.44 -4.43 39.19
N GLY A 33 -16.50 -3.10 39.04
CA GLY A 33 -15.56 -2.19 39.70
C GLY A 33 -15.17 -0.96 38.88
N ASN A 34 -15.69 0.21 39.28
CA ASN A 34 -15.19 1.56 39.04
C ASN A 34 -14.54 1.89 37.68
N GLN A 35 -15.31 2.54 36.80
CA GLN A 35 -14.79 3.23 35.61
C GLN A 35 -13.94 4.46 35.99
N SER A 36 -12.63 4.27 36.13
CA SER A 36 -11.63 5.27 35.75
C SER A 36 -11.06 4.89 34.38
N ASN A 37 -11.73 5.28 33.29
CA ASN A 37 -11.27 4.95 31.94
C ASN A 37 -10.06 5.82 31.54
N SER A 38 -8.87 5.41 31.99
CA SER A 38 -7.61 5.65 31.27
C SER A 38 -7.00 4.29 30.95
N SER A 39 -7.66 3.51 30.09
CA SER A 39 -7.05 2.31 29.54
C SER A 39 -5.93 2.75 28.59
N HIS A 40 -4.73 2.95 29.14
CA HIS A 40 -3.53 3.06 28.33
C HIS A 40 -3.39 1.77 27.54
N THR A 41 -3.70 1.79 26.25
CA THR A 41 -3.37 0.69 25.36
C THR A 41 -1.85 0.61 25.28
N ASN A 42 -1.30 -0.57 25.59
CA ASN A 42 0.13 -0.81 25.57
C ASN A 42 0.60 -0.98 24.12
N ILE A 43 0.89 0.14 23.46
CA ILE A 43 1.41 0.14 22.10
C ILE A 43 2.91 -0.18 22.14
N SER A 44 3.28 -1.36 21.64
CA SER A 44 4.68 -1.79 21.56
C SER A 44 5.39 -1.14 20.38
N LEU A 45 6.01 0.03 20.62
CA LEU A 45 6.91 0.69 19.66
C LEU A 45 8.02 -0.24 19.15
N ILE A 46 8.57 -1.07 20.03
CA ILE A 46 9.65 -2.01 19.71
C ILE A 46 9.20 -3.02 18.65
N SER A 47 7.95 -3.50 18.71
CA SER A 47 7.41 -4.44 17.73
C SER A 47 7.39 -3.84 16.32
N PHE A 48 7.01 -2.55 16.19
CA PHE A 48 7.04 -1.85 14.90
C PHE A 48 8.47 -1.63 14.38
N ILE A 49 9.41 -1.30 15.27
CA ILE A 49 10.83 -1.15 14.89
C ILE A 49 11.39 -2.47 14.37
N ILE A 50 11.17 -3.58 15.10
CA ILE A 50 11.64 -4.91 14.68
C ILE A 50 11.01 -5.33 13.34
N ALA A 51 9.71 -5.07 13.15
CA ALA A 51 9.03 -5.36 11.89
C ALA A 51 9.64 -4.54 10.73
N GLY A 52 9.80 -3.22 10.92
CA GLY A 52 10.42 -2.33 9.93
C GLY A 52 11.83 -2.77 9.55
N MET A 53 12.67 -3.13 10.55
CA MET A 53 14.01 -3.67 10.29
C MET A 53 14.00 -4.93 9.43
N LYS A 54 13.08 -5.86 9.70
CA LYS A 54 12.93 -7.08 8.88
C LYS A 54 12.55 -6.75 7.44
N HIS A 55 11.62 -5.83 7.22
CA HIS A 55 11.20 -5.46 5.87
C HIS A 55 12.30 -4.73 5.09
N VAL A 56 13.10 -3.88 5.73
CA VAL A 56 14.28 -3.28 5.09
C VAL A 56 15.29 -4.36 4.68
N LEU A 57 15.57 -5.34 5.53
CA LEU A 57 16.48 -6.44 5.19
C LEU A 57 16.00 -7.26 3.99
N ILE A 58 14.71 -7.55 3.89
CA ILE A 58 14.15 -8.26 2.73
C ILE A 58 14.23 -7.39 1.48
N ALA A 59 13.95 -6.08 1.60
CA ALA A 59 14.12 -5.14 0.50
C ALA A 59 15.56 -5.09 0.00
N ASP A 60 16.55 -5.05 0.91
CA ASP A 60 17.98 -5.06 0.56
C ASP A 60 18.38 -6.35 -0.17
N ILE A 61 17.90 -7.51 0.28
CA ILE A 61 18.16 -8.79 -0.41
C ILE A 61 17.60 -8.77 -1.82
N ALA A 62 16.38 -8.25 -1.99
CA ALA A 62 15.77 -8.13 -3.31
C ALA A 62 16.52 -7.11 -4.19
N ASP A 63 16.95 -5.97 -3.64
CA ASP A 63 17.74 -4.96 -4.35
C ASP A 63 19.07 -5.52 -4.84
N ILE A 64 19.82 -6.20 -3.97
CA ILE A 64 21.07 -6.89 -4.33
C ILE A 64 20.80 -7.91 -5.43
N SER A 65 19.73 -8.70 -5.30
CA SER A 65 19.37 -9.72 -6.29
C SER A 65 19.08 -9.10 -7.66
N LEU A 66 18.41 -7.94 -7.72
CA LEU A 66 18.14 -7.22 -8.96
C LEU A 66 19.42 -6.72 -9.62
N HIS A 67 20.39 -6.24 -8.83
CA HIS A 67 21.69 -5.78 -9.32
C HIS A 67 22.61 -6.90 -9.85
N LEU A 68 22.28 -8.18 -9.61
CA LEU A 68 22.98 -9.31 -10.24
C LEU A 68 22.57 -9.53 -11.70
N TYR A 69 21.45 -8.93 -12.13
CA TYR A 69 20.92 -9.05 -13.48
C TYR A 69 20.98 -7.72 -14.25
N ASP A 70 20.83 -7.80 -15.57
CA ASP A 70 20.61 -6.60 -16.38
C ASP A 70 19.18 -6.08 -16.20
N ILE A 71 19.06 -4.94 -15.49
CA ILE A 71 17.78 -4.28 -15.19
C ILE A 71 17.09 -3.78 -16.48
N ASN A 72 17.82 -3.61 -17.59
CA ASN A 72 17.22 -3.21 -18.87
C ASN A 72 16.62 -4.39 -19.65
N LEU A 73 16.96 -5.63 -19.30
CA LEU A 73 16.46 -6.82 -20.00
C LEU A 73 14.92 -6.87 -20.05
N PRO A 74 14.16 -6.59 -18.97
CA PRO A 74 12.71 -6.48 -19.04
C PRO A 74 12.18 -5.43 -20.00
N ILE A 75 12.85 -4.29 -20.14
CA ILE A 75 12.47 -3.24 -21.09
C ILE A 75 12.63 -3.77 -22.52
N HIS A 76 13.77 -4.38 -22.84
CA HIS A 76 14.04 -4.93 -24.17
C HIS A 76 13.09 -6.08 -24.54
N VAL A 77 12.88 -7.03 -23.62
CA VAL A 77 11.97 -8.16 -23.83
C VAL A 77 10.54 -7.68 -24.02
N PHE A 78 10.06 -6.79 -23.15
CA PHE A 78 8.71 -6.26 -23.25
C PHE A 78 8.50 -5.45 -24.53
N SER A 79 9.46 -4.60 -24.89
CA SER A 79 9.41 -3.81 -26.11
C SER A 79 9.39 -4.67 -27.37
N ALA A 80 10.20 -5.74 -27.42
CA ALA A 80 10.14 -6.70 -28.54
C ALA A 80 8.81 -7.46 -28.62
N ILE A 81 8.20 -7.83 -27.48
CA ILE A 81 6.87 -8.47 -27.44
C ILE A 81 5.80 -7.51 -27.97
N VAL A 82 5.80 -6.26 -27.48
CA VAL A 82 4.86 -5.22 -27.90
C VAL A 82 5.01 -4.92 -29.39
N HIS A 83 6.25 -4.75 -29.88
CA HIS A 83 6.53 -4.55 -31.30
C HIS A 83 5.95 -5.69 -32.15
N LYS A 84 6.21 -6.96 -31.81
CA LYS A 84 5.64 -8.11 -32.53
C LYS A 84 4.11 -8.13 -32.50
N PHE A 85 3.51 -7.82 -31.35
CA PHE A 85 2.05 -7.77 -31.20
C PHE A 85 1.42 -6.70 -32.09
N PHE A 86 1.94 -5.47 -32.07
CA PHE A 86 1.44 -4.38 -32.90
C PHE A 86 1.75 -4.58 -34.39
N GLY A 87 2.90 -5.17 -34.72
CA GLY A 87 3.23 -5.57 -36.09
C GLY A 87 2.25 -6.61 -36.65
N TYR A 88 1.83 -7.59 -35.83
CA TYR A 88 0.77 -8.55 -36.21
C TYR A 88 -0.58 -7.87 -36.47
N LEU A 89 -0.86 -6.78 -35.74
CA LEU A 89 -2.06 -5.95 -35.95
C LEU A 89 -1.92 -4.95 -37.12
N GLY A 90 -0.79 -4.93 -37.82
CA GLY A 90 -0.55 -4.06 -38.98
C GLY A 90 -0.09 -2.64 -38.64
N PHE A 91 0.32 -2.37 -37.41
CA PHE A 91 0.86 -1.06 -37.01
C PHE A 91 2.38 -1.01 -37.21
N SER A 92 2.87 0.11 -37.76
CA SER A 92 4.30 0.38 -37.90
C SER A 92 4.87 0.89 -36.57
N VAL A 93 5.51 0.01 -35.81
CA VAL A 93 6.25 0.35 -34.57
C VAL A 93 7.74 0.23 -34.85
N THR A 94 8.58 1.03 -34.18
CA THR A 94 10.04 0.93 -34.29
C THR A 94 10.53 -0.46 -33.89
N ASP A 95 11.32 -1.11 -34.75
CA ASP A 95 11.97 -2.38 -34.43
C ASP A 95 13.08 -2.13 -33.42
N THR A 96 13.11 -2.96 -32.38
CA THR A 96 14.10 -2.89 -31.31
C THR A 96 15.36 -3.67 -31.62
N GLY A 97 15.35 -4.52 -32.65
CA GLY A 97 16.48 -5.38 -33.01
C GLY A 97 16.79 -6.47 -31.97
N PHE A 98 15.95 -6.62 -30.93
CA PHE A 98 16.18 -7.56 -29.84
C PHE A 98 15.61 -8.96 -30.15
N SER A 99 16.46 -9.98 -30.07
CA SER A 99 16.05 -11.37 -30.31
C SER A 99 15.35 -11.97 -29.08
N LEU A 100 14.09 -12.39 -29.27
CA LEU A 100 13.30 -13.05 -28.24
C LEU A 100 13.66 -14.53 -28.13
N SER A 101 14.39 -14.89 -27.08
CA SER A 101 14.63 -16.28 -26.66
C SER A 101 13.78 -16.63 -25.43
N LEU A 102 13.46 -17.92 -25.25
CA LEU A 102 12.75 -18.39 -24.05
C LEU A 102 13.53 -18.06 -22.77
N GLY A 103 14.85 -18.19 -22.80
CA GLY A 103 15.73 -17.84 -21.67
C GLY A 103 15.60 -16.36 -21.28
N ASN A 104 15.63 -15.44 -22.26
CA ASN A 104 15.48 -14.01 -22.02
C ASN A 104 14.10 -13.68 -21.42
N ILE A 105 13.03 -14.32 -21.91
CA ILE A 105 11.68 -14.13 -21.37
C ILE A 105 11.61 -14.63 -19.92
N LEU A 106 12.16 -15.80 -19.61
CA LEU A 106 12.15 -16.36 -18.26
C LEU A 106 12.96 -15.51 -17.27
N ILE A 107 14.17 -15.11 -17.63
CA ILE A 107 15.02 -14.24 -16.79
C ILE A 107 14.34 -12.87 -16.61
N SER A 108 13.83 -12.29 -17.68
CA SER A 108 13.07 -11.04 -17.62
C SER A 108 11.87 -11.12 -16.67
N THR A 109 11.11 -12.21 -16.74
CA THR A 109 9.98 -12.46 -15.84
C THR A 109 10.43 -12.62 -14.39
N LEU A 110 11.54 -13.32 -14.15
CA LEU A 110 12.13 -13.46 -12.82
C LEU A 110 12.53 -12.10 -12.23
N ILE A 111 13.17 -11.23 -13.03
CA ILE A 111 13.50 -9.86 -12.62
C ILE A 111 12.24 -9.10 -12.22
N CYS A 112 11.16 -9.17 -13.03
CA CYS A 112 9.88 -8.52 -12.70
C CYS A 112 9.26 -9.04 -11.38
N VAL A 113 9.40 -10.33 -11.08
CA VAL A 113 8.92 -10.91 -9.82
C VAL A 113 9.74 -10.44 -8.63
N ILE A 114 11.07 -10.47 -8.73
CA ILE A 114 11.96 -9.97 -7.68
C ILE A 114 11.67 -8.48 -7.44
N PHE A 115 11.49 -7.69 -8.50
CA PHE A 115 11.12 -6.29 -8.41
C PHE A 115 9.76 -6.07 -7.73
N SER A 116 8.77 -6.94 -8.01
CA SER A 116 7.46 -6.86 -7.34
C SER A 116 7.58 -7.10 -5.83
N VAL A 117 8.44 -8.03 -5.41
CA VAL A 117 8.74 -8.27 -3.98
C VAL A 117 9.45 -7.06 -3.38
N TYR A 118 10.47 -6.53 -4.07
CA TYR A 118 11.18 -5.32 -3.66
C TYR A 118 10.22 -4.13 -3.48
N LEU A 119 9.36 -3.87 -4.46
CA LEU A 119 8.37 -2.80 -4.41
C LEU A 119 7.37 -2.97 -3.25
N GLN A 120 6.88 -4.20 -3.04
CA GLN A 120 6.01 -4.49 -1.89
C GLN A 120 6.72 -4.19 -0.56
N MET A 121 7.98 -4.59 -0.41
CA MET A 121 8.75 -4.32 0.80
C MET A 121 8.99 -2.82 1.00
N GLN A 122 9.30 -2.06 -0.06
CA GLN A 122 9.45 -0.60 0.04
C GLN A 122 8.16 0.10 0.51
N LEU A 123 7.00 -0.33 0.00
CA LEU A 123 5.70 0.16 0.44
C LEU A 123 5.44 -0.21 1.92
N GLN A 124 5.83 -1.42 2.35
CA GLN A 124 5.70 -1.86 3.73
C GLN A 124 6.64 -1.10 4.68
N VAL A 125 7.89 -0.85 4.29
CA VAL A 125 8.85 -0.04 5.06
C VAL A 125 8.33 1.38 5.25
N THR A 126 7.73 1.96 4.20
CA THR A 126 7.10 3.29 4.28
C THR A 126 5.94 3.30 5.27
N TYR A 127 5.08 2.27 5.22
CA TYR A 127 3.98 2.09 6.18
C TYR A 127 4.50 1.94 7.63
N ASP A 128 5.48 1.07 7.85
CA ASP A 128 6.05 0.84 9.17
C ASP A 128 6.72 2.09 9.72
N SER A 129 7.39 2.87 8.87
CA SER A 129 7.98 4.15 9.23
C SER A 129 6.91 5.12 9.75
N ALA A 130 5.77 5.21 9.07
CA ALA A 130 4.63 6.01 9.54
C ALA A 130 4.08 5.48 10.89
N MET A 131 3.98 4.16 11.06
CA MET A 131 3.51 3.56 12.32
C MET A 131 4.48 3.80 13.48
N ILE A 132 5.80 3.75 13.24
CA ILE A 132 6.83 4.09 14.22
C ILE A 132 6.70 5.55 14.65
N ILE A 133 6.52 6.47 13.69
CA ILE A 133 6.30 7.90 13.97
C ILE A 133 5.04 8.08 14.83
N PHE A 134 3.89 7.54 14.41
CA PHE A 134 2.64 7.69 15.17
C PHE A 134 2.70 7.05 16.55
N SER A 135 3.34 5.88 16.68
CA SER A 135 3.55 5.21 17.98
C SER A 135 4.45 6.03 18.90
N SER A 136 5.50 6.65 18.35
CA SER A 136 6.38 7.56 19.09
C SER A 136 5.63 8.82 19.55
N MET A 137 4.83 9.42 18.66
CA MET A 137 3.98 10.57 18.99
C MET A 137 2.92 10.24 20.04
N TYR A 138 2.29 9.07 19.97
CA TYR A 138 1.37 8.58 21.00
C TYR A 138 2.04 8.48 22.37
N LYS A 139 3.22 7.86 22.44
CA LYS A 139 3.99 7.74 23.69
C LYS A 139 4.39 9.10 24.25
N LEU A 140 4.83 10.02 23.39
CA LEU A 140 5.14 11.39 23.79
C LEU A 140 3.90 12.10 24.36
N CYS A 141 2.75 11.98 23.71
CA CYS A 141 1.49 12.54 24.21
C CYS A 141 1.08 11.95 25.57
N ALA A 142 1.27 10.63 25.77
CA ALA A 142 0.99 9.98 27.04
C ALA A 142 1.91 10.48 28.18
N ILE A 143 3.19 10.71 27.89
CA ILE A 143 4.15 11.30 28.85
C ILE A 143 3.74 12.74 29.18
N LEU A 144 3.42 13.55 28.17
CA LEU A 144 2.99 14.94 28.33
C LEU A 144 1.68 15.06 29.14
N GLU A 145 0.71 14.19 28.87
CA GLU A 145 -0.54 14.12 29.63
C GLU A 145 -0.27 13.82 31.11
N LYS A 146 0.54 12.79 31.40
CA LYS A 146 0.90 12.41 32.77
C LYS A 146 1.66 13.53 33.48
N TRP A 147 2.60 14.19 32.79
CA TRP A 147 3.36 15.31 33.33
C TRP A 147 2.47 16.50 33.68
N GLN A 148 1.54 16.89 32.79
CA GLN A 148 0.59 17.98 33.04
C GLN A 148 -0.40 17.66 34.17
N LEU A 149 -0.90 16.42 34.25
CA LEU A 149 -1.78 16.00 35.34
C LEU A 149 -1.05 16.02 36.69
N ASN A 150 0.18 15.50 36.75
CA ASN A 150 0.99 15.53 37.95
C ASN A 150 1.32 16.96 38.40
N TYR A 151 1.55 17.88 37.45
CA TYR A 151 1.76 19.29 37.74
C TYR A 151 0.54 19.92 38.43
N ILE A 152 -0.68 19.67 37.91
CA ILE A 152 -1.94 20.14 38.51
C ILE A 152 -2.11 19.61 39.94
N LEU A 153 -1.81 18.33 40.17
CA LEU A 153 -1.98 17.68 41.47
C LEU A 153 -0.97 18.17 42.54
N LYS A 154 0.25 18.56 42.12
CA LYS A 154 1.34 18.88 43.05
C LYS A 154 1.31 20.32 43.58
N GLU A 155 0.82 21.29 42.82
CA GLU A 155 0.93 22.72 43.18
C GLU A 155 -0.27 23.31 43.94
N ASN A 156 -1.25 22.54 44.43
CA ASN A 156 -2.47 23.11 45.05
C ASN A 156 -3.13 24.22 44.19
N TYR A 157 -3.06 24.08 42.85
CA TYR A 157 -3.69 25.01 41.89
C TYR A 157 -5.21 25.03 41.98
N THR A 158 -5.79 24.17 42.82
CA THR A 158 -7.20 24.14 43.20
C THR A 158 -7.73 25.49 43.71
N LYS A 159 -6.86 26.43 44.10
CA LYS A 159 -7.24 27.79 44.50
C LYS A 159 -7.41 28.79 43.33
N ASP A 160 -6.70 28.62 42.21
CA ASP A 160 -6.80 29.49 41.02
C ASP A 160 -7.60 28.78 39.92
N VAL A 161 -8.92 29.03 39.92
CA VAL A 161 -9.90 28.36 39.05
C VAL A 161 -9.61 28.64 37.57
N GLU A 162 -9.16 29.83 37.20
CA GLU A 162 -8.90 30.18 35.80
C GLU A 162 -7.68 29.46 35.25
N LYS A 163 -6.57 29.45 36.00
CA LYS A 163 -5.37 28.70 35.58
C LYS A 163 -5.62 27.20 35.53
N SER A 164 -6.37 26.66 36.50
CA SER A 164 -6.79 25.26 36.50
C SER A 164 -7.64 24.90 35.28
N LYS A 165 -8.61 25.75 34.91
CA LYS A 165 -9.41 25.57 33.69
C LYS A 165 -8.55 25.61 32.43
N ALA A 166 -7.59 26.53 32.34
CA ALA A 166 -6.69 26.64 31.20
C ALA A 166 -5.79 25.39 31.04
N LEU A 167 -5.24 24.87 32.14
CA LEU A 167 -4.45 23.64 32.18
C LEU A 167 -5.29 22.42 31.80
N LEU A 168 -6.51 22.27 32.35
CA LEU A 168 -7.43 21.19 31.97
C LEU A 168 -7.78 21.24 30.48
N LYS A 169 -7.97 22.43 29.90
CA LYS A 169 -8.21 22.59 28.46
C LYS A 169 -7.00 22.11 27.63
N ARG A 170 -5.78 22.34 28.09
CA ARG A 170 -4.55 21.80 27.45
C ARG A 170 -4.50 20.28 27.53
N VAL A 171 -4.77 19.70 28.70
CA VAL A 171 -4.83 18.23 28.88
C VAL A 171 -5.88 17.61 27.95
N HIS A 172 -7.05 18.20 27.82
CA HIS A 172 -8.08 17.73 26.88
C HIS A 172 -7.61 17.74 25.43
N LYS A 173 -6.88 18.78 25.00
CA LYS A 173 -6.27 18.82 23.66
C LYS A 173 -5.24 17.72 23.46
N ILE A 174 -4.34 17.52 24.43
CA ILE A 174 -3.33 16.45 24.38
C ILE A 174 -4.03 15.09 24.29
N ARG A 175 -5.08 14.86 25.08
CA ARG A 175 -5.85 13.61 25.04
C ARG A 175 -6.52 13.39 23.69
N ALA A 176 -7.12 14.41 23.09
CA ALA A 176 -7.71 14.30 21.76
C ALA A 176 -6.67 13.92 20.68
N VAL A 177 -5.48 14.53 20.72
CA VAL A 177 -4.36 14.19 19.82
C VAL A 177 -3.82 12.78 20.10
N LYS A 178 -3.72 12.38 21.37
CA LYS A 178 -3.31 11.03 21.76
C LYS A 178 -4.27 9.98 21.20
N THR A 179 -5.58 10.17 21.38
CA THR A 179 -6.61 9.25 20.86
C THR A 179 -6.59 9.18 19.33
N TYR A 180 -6.30 10.29 18.63
CA TYR A 180 -6.08 10.27 17.18
C TYR A 180 -4.96 9.31 16.78
N PHE A 181 -3.80 9.38 17.44
CA PHE A 181 -2.66 8.51 17.12
C PHE A 181 -2.97 7.06 17.45
N GLU A 182 -3.63 6.82 18.58
CA GLU A 182 -4.10 5.50 18.99
C GLU A 182 -5.01 4.88 17.90
N GLU A 183 -6.06 5.58 17.46
CA GLU A 183 -6.94 5.13 16.38
C GLU A 183 -6.19 4.86 15.06
N THR A 184 -5.15 5.66 14.78
CA THR A 184 -4.34 5.52 13.57
C THR A 184 -3.44 4.29 13.59
N ILE A 185 -2.86 3.96 14.75
CA ILE A 185 -2.00 2.79 14.93
C ILE A 185 -2.78 1.48 14.77
N TYR A 186 -4.09 1.49 15.07
CA TYR A 186 -4.99 0.34 14.87
C TYR A 186 -5.56 0.22 13.45
N MET A 187 -5.07 0.99 12.49
CA MET A 187 -5.42 0.78 11.08
C MET A 187 -4.97 -0.61 10.59
N PRO A 188 -5.68 -1.21 9.62
CA PRO A 188 -5.26 -2.45 9.00
C PRO A 188 -3.85 -2.35 8.42
N PRO A 189 -3.07 -3.45 8.45
CA PRO A 189 -1.75 -3.47 7.84
C PRO A 189 -1.81 -3.17 6.34
N ALA A 190 -0.74 -2.62 5.78
CA ALA A 190 -0.61 -2.43 4.34
C ALA A 190 -0.79 -3.72 3.57
N PHE A 191 -0.08 -4.77 3.98
CA PHE A 191 -0.15 -6.09 3.37
C PHE A 191 -0.53 -7.15 4.41
N ASN A 192 -1.28 -8.15 3.99
CA ASN A 192 -1.65 -9.30 4.82
C ASN A 192 -1.30 -10.60 4.08
N GLU A 193 -0.03 -10.98 4.14
CA GLU A 193 0.53 -12.17 3.50
C GLU A 193 0.05 -12.37 2.05
N PRO A 194 0.38 -11.46 1.12
CA PRO A 194 -0.10 -11.53 -0.26
C PRO A 194 0.27 -12.84 -0.98
N TRP A 195 1.39 -13.47 -0.61
CA TRP A 195 1.84 -14.74 -1.16
C TRP A 195 0.94 -15.95 -0.79
N SER A 196 0.08 -15.84 0.24
CA SER A 196 -0.85 -16.89 0.65
C SER A 196 -2.25 -16.75 0.03
N ALA A 197 -2.41 -15.89 -0.98
CA ALA A 197 -3.67 -15.72 -1.70
C ALA A 197 -4.13 -17.00 -2.45
N HIS A 198 -5.42 -17.33 -2.33
CA HIS A 198 -6.03 -18.47 -3.05
C HIS A 198 -6.73 -18.08 -4.36
N SER A 199 -6.84 -16.79 -4.65
CA SER A 199 -7.39 -16.24 -5.90
C SER A 199 -6.92 -14.79 -6.08
N LEU A 200 -7.06 -14.24 -7.29
CA LEU A 200 -6.81 -12.80 -7.54
C LEU A 200 -7.74 -11.89 -6.73
N ARG A 201 -8.99 -12.32 -6.54
CA ARG A 201 -9.96 -11.61 -5.70
C ARG A 201 -9.47 -11.53 -4.25
N ASP A 202 -8.94 -12.63 -3.73
CA ASP A 202 -8.40 -12.68 -2.36
C ASP A 202 -7.13 -11.81 -2.23
N PHE A 203 -6.24 -11.89 -3.23
CA PHE A 203 -5.04 -11.05 -3.32
C PHE A 203 -5.40 -9.55 -3.25
N TRP A 204 -6.18 -9.06 -4.20
CA TRP A 204 -6.51 -7.63 -4.32
C TRP A 204 -7.51 -7.14 -3.27
N GLY A 205 -8.40 -8.00 -2.78
CA GLY A 205 -9.48 -7.59 -1.88
C GLY A 205 -9.16 -7.69 -0.39
N ARG A 206 -8.21 -8.53 0.02
CA ARG A 206 -7.96 -8.82 1.45
C ARG A 206 -6.49 -8.76 1.86
N ARG A 207 -5.56 -8.77 0.91
CA ARG A 207 -4.14 -8.99 1.19
C ARG A 207 -3.22 -7.90 0.67
N TRP A 208 -3.60 -7.24 -0.42
CA TRP A 208 -2.89 -6.12 -1.00
C TRP A 208 -3.51 -4.79 -0.59
N HIS A 209 -2.72 -3.85 -0.06
CA HIS A 209 -3.14 -2.50 0.29
C HIS A 209 -4.45 -2.42 1.11
N THR A 210 -4.55 -3.20 2.19
CA THR A 210 -5.85 -3.42 2.85
C THR A 210 -6.45 -2.16 3.48
N TYR A 211 -5.64 -1.15 3.81
CA TYR A 211 -6.11 0.13 4.32
C TYR A 211 -6.85 0.97 3.25
N TYR A 212 -6.61 0.76 1.95
CA TYR A 212 -7.34 1.45 0.87
C TYR A 212 -8.69 0.79 0.54
N ASN A 213 -8.97 -0.42 1.04
CA ASN A 213 -10.19 -1.16 0.71
C ASN A 213 -11.48 -0.34 0.96
N GLU A 214 -11.55 0.37 2.08
CA GLU A 214 -12.73 1.17 2.41
C GLU A 214 -12.86 2.38 1.47
N CYS A 215 -11.75 3.03 1.12
CA CYS A 215 -11.74 4.16 0.18
C CYS A 215 -12.20 3.69 -1.20
N PHE A 216 -11.62 2.62 -1.73
CA PHE A 216 -12.00 2.04 -3.01
C PHE A 216 -13.46 1.55 -3.03
N TYR A 217 -13.92 0.97 -1.93
CA TYR A 217 -15.31 0.56 -1.79
C TYR A 217 -16.27 1.76 -1.85
N ARG A 218 -15.99 2.83 -1.10
CA ARG A 218 -16.87 4.01 -1.02
C ARG A 218 -16.82 4.88 -2.27
N LEU A 219 -15.66 5.00 -2.91
CA LEU A 219 -15.44 5.91 -4.04
C LEU A 219 -15.65 5.24 -5.41
N GLY A 220 -15.28 3.97 -5.55
CA GLY A 220 -15.42 3.24 -6.82
C GLY A 220 -16.58 2.24 -6.80
N TYR A 221 -16.57 1.31 -5.85
CA TYR A 221 -17.47 0.15 -5.91
C TYR A 221 -18.94 0.52 -5.62
N GLN A 222 -19.20 1.20 -4.50
CA GLN A 222 -20.55 1.49 -4.03
C GLN A 222 -21.32 2.44 -4.95
N PRO A 223 -20.74 3.55 -5.46
CA PRO A 223 -21.46 4.47 -6.33
C PRO A 223 -21.94 3.79 -7.61
N ILE A 224 -21.06 3.05 -8.30
CA ILE A 224 -21.42 2.33 -9.53
C ILE A 224 -22.46 1.24 -9.25
N ARG A 225 -22.33 0.52 -8.14
CA ARG A 225 -23.32 -0.48 -7.74
C ARG A 225 -24.71 0.13 -7.52
N LEU A 226 -24.78 1.29 -6.88
CA LEU A 226 -26.04 1.99 -6.61
C LEU A 226 -26.62 2.61 -7.89
N LEU A 227 -25.80 3.25 -8.72
CA LEU A 227 -26.20 3.86 -9.97
C LEU A 227 -26.82 2.82 -10.93
N VAL A 228 -26.16 1.69 -11.13
CA VAL A 228 -26.71 0.63 -12.01
C VAL A 228 -27.99 0.05 -11.43
N LYS A 229 -28.08 -0.12 -10.10
CA LYS A 229 -29.32 -0.57 -9.46
C LYS A 229 -30.46 0.43 -9.64
N LEU A 230 -30.17 1.73 -9.60
CA LEU A 230 -31.14 2.80 -9.80
C LEU A 230 -31.66 2.81 -11.26
N VAL A 231 -30.76 2.70 -12.24
CA VAL A 231 -31.10 2.78 -13.67
C VAL A 231 -31.76 1.49 -14.19
N SER A 232 -31.22 0.32 -13.82
CA SER A 232 -31.67 -0.98 -14.35
C SER A 232 -32.71 -1.68 -13.45
N GLY A 233 -32.94 -1.19 -12.22
CA GLY A 233 -33.77 -1.87 -11.21
C GLY A 233 -33.15 -3.16 -10.65
N ARG A 234 -32.02 -3.63 -11.20
CA ARG A 234 -31.34 -4.89 -10.83
C ARG A 234 -29.92 -4.64 -10.32
N LYS A 235 -29.42 -5.55 -9.48
CA LYS A 235 -28.02 -5.48 -9.01
C LYS A 235 -27.08 -5.75 -10.19
N PRO A 236 -26.02 -4.96 -10.41
CA PRO A 236 -25.06 -5.23 -11.48
C PRO A 236 -24.31 -6.55 -11.23
N PRO A 237 -23.77 -7.18 -12.29
CA PRO A 237 -22.81 -8.27 -12.13
C PRO A 237 -21.59 -7.77 -11.35
N ARG A 238 -20.99 -8.64 -10.53
CA ARG A 238 -19.93 -8.25 -9.57
C ARG A 238 -18.70 -7.62 -10.22
N TRP A 239 -18.39 -8.01 -11.46
CA TRP A 239 -17.24 -7.50 -12.20
C TRP A 239 -17.37 -6.01 -12.55
N LEU A 240 -18.59 -5.49 -12.72
CA LEU A 240 -18.78 -4.12 -13.19
C LEU A 240 -18.41 -3.06 -12.12
N PRO A 241 -18.90 -3.15 -10.87
CA PRO A 241 -18.40 -2.27 -9.80
C PRO A 241 -16.93 -2.52 -9.46
N ALA A 242 -16.42 -3.75 -9.64
CA ALA A 242 -15.01 -4.04 -9.47
C ALA A 242 -14.16 -3.34 -10.55
N LEU A 243 -14.62 -3.33 -11.81
CA LEU A 243 -13.96 -2.64 -12.90
C LEU A 243 -13.76 -1.15 -12.58
N SER A 244 -14.77 -0.49 -12.01
CA SER A 244 -14.62 0.92 -11.60
C SER A 244 -13.52 1.14 -10.57
N VAL A 245 -13.34 0.22 -9.61
CA VAL A 245 -12.26 0.30 -8.62
C VAL A 245 -10.90 0.18 -9.31
N PHE A 246 -10.74 -0.78 -10.21
CA PHE A 246 -9.48 -1.01 -10.92
C PHE A 246 -9.18 0.09 -11.95
N VAL A 247 -10.19 0.68 -12.59
CA VAL A 247 -10.04 1.87 -13.44
C VAL A 247 -9.56 3.05 -12.61
N MET A 248 -10.16 3.30 -11.45
CA MET A 248 -9.72 4.38 -10.56
C MET A 248 -8.29 4.15 -10.05
N SER A 249 -7.94 2.91 -9.69
CA SER A 249 -6.58 2.54 -9.32
C SER A 249 -5.59 2.72 -10.48
N GLY A 250 -5.95 2.29 -11.68
CA GLY A 250 -5.14 2.45 -12.87
C GLY A 250 -4.87 3.92 -13.19
N LEU A 251 -5.91 4.76 -13.17
CA LEU A 251 -5.75 6.21 -13.39
C LEU A 251 -4.87 6.88 -12.33
N MET A 252 -4.96 6.44 -11.06
CA MET A 252 -4.09 6.92 -10.00
C MET A 252 -2.61 6.56 -10.27
N HIS A 253 -2.35 5.34 -10.73
CA HIS A 253 -1.01 4.91 -11.12
C HIS A 253 -0.47 5.70 -12.32
N GLU A 254 -1.29 5.91 -13.35
CA GLU A 254 -0.92 6.73 -14.52
C GLU A 254 -0.59 8.17 -14.11
N TYR A 255 -1.36 8.75 -13.18
CA TYR A 255 -1.09 10.09 -12.66
C TYR A 255 0.26 10.16 -11.95
N PHE A 256 0.57 9.21 -11.06
CA PHE A 256 1.87 9.19 -10.38
C PHE A 256 3.03 9.00 -11.35
N LEU A 257 2.85 8.14 -12.36
CA LEU A 257 3.84 7.89 -13.38
C LEU A 257 4.08 9.14 -14.23
N TYR A 258 3.02 9.82 -14.68
CA TYR A 258 3.10 11.07 -15.43
C TYR A 258 3.84 12.16 -14.64
N VAL A 259 3.53 12.32 -13.36
CA VAL A 259 4.20 13.30 -12.49
C VAL A 259 5.67 12.96 -12.27
N ALA A 260 6.00 11.68 -12.12
CA ALA A 260 7.39 11.23 -11.88
C ALA A 260 8.27 11.31 -13.14
N THR A 261 7.71 11.03 -14.32
CA THR A 261 8.45 10.90 -15.58
C THR A 261 8.42 12.15 -16.45
N GLY A 262 7.42 13.01 -16.25
CA GLY A 262 7.16 14.16 -17.12
C GLY A 262 6.56 13.76 -18.47
N PRO A 263 6.12 14.75 -19.26
CA PRO A 263 5.37 14.49 -20.51
C PRO A 263 6.21 13.79 -21.58
N THR A 264 7.51 14.07 -21.66
CA THR A 264 8.39 13.50 -22.69
C THR A 264 8.50 11.99 -22.57
N LEU A 265 8.86 11.49 -21.40
CA LEU A 265 9.03 10.04 -21.18
C LEU A 265 7.68 9.32 -21.12
N TYR A 266 6.65 9.96 -20.54
CA TYR A 266 5.31 9.40 -20.47
C TYR A 266 4.69 9.12 -21.85
N PHE A 267 4.72 10.10 -22.77
CA PHE A 267 4.10 9.98 -24.09
C PHE A 267 5.05 9.54 -25.21
N HIS A 268 6.34 9.83 -25.09
CA HIS A 268 7.34 9.65 -26.16
C HIS A 268 8.60 8.92 -25.67
N GLY A 269 8.48 8.11 -24.62
CA GLY A 269 9.56 7.21 -24.20
C GLY A 269 10.07 6.34 -25.35
N SER A 270 11.37 6.01 -25.30
CA SER A 270 12.04 5.14 -26.25
C SER A 270 12.68 3.98 -25.47
N PRO A 271 12.41 2.70 -25.83
CA PRO A 271 11.79 2.24 -27.07
C PRO A 271 10.24 2.22 -27.07
N LEU A 272 9.59 2.49 -25.93
CA LEU A 272 8.12 2.57 -25.81
C LEU A 272 7.71 3.77 -24.92
N PRO A 273 6.48 4.29 -25.09
CA PRO A 273 5.94 5.25 -24.13
C PRO A 273 5.76 4.58 -22.77
N THR A 274 6.17 5.25 -21.71
CA THR A 274 6.08 4.69 -20.35
C THR A 274 4.63 4.64 -19.83
N GLY A 275 3.76 5.51 -20.34
CA GLY A 275 2.36 5.58 -19.94
C GLY A 275 1.47 4.43 -20.44
N PHE A 276 0.25 4.38 -19.91
CA PHE A 276 -0.86 3.48 -20.26
C PHE A 276 -0.70 1.99 -19.90
N PHE A 277 0.53 1.46 -19.82
CA PHE A 277 0.74 0.05 -19.52
C PHE A 277 0.28 -0.36 -18.11
N GLN A 278 0.44 0.51 -17.11
CA GLN A 278 -0.04 0.22 -15.75
C GLN A 278 -1.58 0.24 -15.70
N PHE A 279 -2.23 1.18 -16.40
CA PHE A 279 -3.67 1.16 -16.57
C PHE A 279 -4.16 -0.16 -17.19
N LEU A 280 -3.50 -0.62 -18.26
CA LEU A 280 -3.82 -1.88 -18.91
C LEU A 280 -3.64 -3.08 -17.96
N PHE A 281 -2.58 -3.10 -17.16
CA PHE A 281 -2.39 -4.10 -16.11
C PHE A 281 -3.62 -4.21 -15.21
N PHE A 282 -4.08 -3.11 -14.62
CA PHE A 282 -5.23 -3.13 -13.70
C PHE A 282 -6.54 -3.54 -14.39
N VAL A 283 -6.79 -3.11 -15.62
CA VAL A 283 -7.98 -3.54 -16.37
C VAL A 283 -7.95 -5.05 -16.65
N CYS A 284 -6.79 -5.57 -17.07
CA CYS A 284 -6.60 -7.02 -17.29
C CYS A 284 -6.86 -7.83 -16.01
N GLN A 285 -6.47 -7.33 -14.84
CA GLN A 285 -6.74 -8.01 -13.56
C GLN A 285 -8.24 -8.28 -13.34
N VAL A 286 -9.13 -7.37 -13.75
CA VAL A 286 -10.58 -7.56 -13.59
C VAL A 286 -11.10 -8.68 -14.48
N VAL A 287 -10.55 -8.81 -15.69
CA VAL A 287 -10.87 -9.91 -16.61
C VAL A 287 -10.42 -11.22 -15.99
N PHE A 288 -9.18 -11.30 -15.48
CA PHE A 288 -8.68 -12.51 -14.82
C PHE A 288 -9.45 -12.84 -13.53
N ILE A 289 -9.82 -11.85 -12.72
CA ILE A 289 -10.71 -12.06 -11.56
C ILE A 289 -12.04 -12.69 -12.02
N SER A 290 -12.64 -12.18 -13.09
CA SER A 290 -13.92 -12.68 -13.61
C SER A 290 -13.83 -14.11 -14.14
N ILE A 291 -12.72 -14.44 -14.82
CA ILE A 291 -12.41 -15.81 -15.28
C ILE A 291 -12.17 -16.72 -14.07
N GLY A 292 -11.35 -16.27 -13.11
CA GLY A 292 -11.04 -16.95 -11.86
C GLY A 292 -12.32 -17.31 -11.09
N ASP A 293 -13.17 -16.32 -10.83
CA ASP A 293 -14.42 -16.53 -10.09
C ASP A 293 -15.38 -17.51 -10.79
N LYS A 294 -15.33 -17.60 -12.13
CA LYS A 294 -16.20 -18.48 -12.91
C LYS A 294 -15.68 -19.91 -12.99
N TYR A 295 -14.38 -20.09 -13.22
CA TYR A 295 -13.79 -21.39 -13.56
C TYR A 295 -12.90 -21.99 -12.46
N PHE A 296 -12.32 -21.16 -11.59
CA PHE A 296 -11.33 -21.57 -10.59
C PHE A 296 -11.80 -21.18 -9.18
N LYS A 297 -12.52 -22.10 -8.52
CA LYS A 297 -12.94 -21.92 -7.12
C LYS A 297 -11.72 -21.80 -6.19
N GLU A 298 -11.95 -21.27 -4.98
CA GLU A 298 -10.93 -21.12 -3.94
C GLU A 298 -10.22 -22.46 -3.66
N GLY A 299 -8.89 -22.47 -3.74
CA GLY A 299 -8.06 -23.67 -3.57
C GLY A 299 -6.72 -23.59 -4.32
N PRO A 300 -5.99 -24.72 -4.45
CA PRO A 300 -4.68 -24.76 -5.12
C PRO A 300 -4.73 -24.33 -6.59
N LEU A 301 -5.79 -24.71 -7.32
CA LEU A 301 -5.98 -24.32 -8.73
C LEU A 301 -6.26 -22.83 -8.88
N GLY A 302 -7.08 -22.25 -7.99
CA GLY A 302 -7.29 -20.80 -7.94
C GLY A 302 -6.01 -20.02 -7.63
N ARG A 303 -5.16 -20.56 -6.74
CA ARG A 303 -3.84 -20.00 -6.44
C ARG A 303 -2.92 -20.06 -7.65
N LEU A 304 -2.84 -21.21 -8.32
CA LEU A 304 -2.03 -21.36 -9.54
C LEU A 304 -2.49 -20.39 -10.62
N PHE A 305 -3.80 -20.27 -10.85
CA PHE A 305 -4.36 -19.32 -11.81
C PHE A 305 -4.01 -17.87 -11.45
N ALA A 306 -4.09 -17.50 -10.17
CA ALA A 306 -3.70 -16.17 -9.71
C ALA A 306 -2.22 -15.87 -9.96
N ILE A 307 -1.35 -16.84 -9.64
CA ILE A 307 0.09 -16.76 -9.88
C ILE A 307 0.38 -16.58 -11.38
N VAL A 308 -0.20 -17.44 -12.23
CA VAL A 308 -0.02 -17.37 -13.70
C VAL A 308 -0.53 -16.04 -14.26
N SER A 309 -1.67 -15.55 -13.79
CA SER A 309 -2.23 -14.27 -14.24
C SER A 309 -1.31 -13.09 -13.89
N MET A 310 -0.73 -13.10 -12.68
CA MET A 310 0.27 -12.10 -12.28
C MET A 310 1.55 -12.22 -13.10
N PHE A 311 2.06 -13.43 -13.35
CA PHE A 311 3.24 -13.65 -14.18
C PHE A 311 3.06 -13.12 -15.61
N ILE A 312 1.93 -13.42 -16.25
CA ILE A 312 1.66 -13.00 -17.63
C ILE A 312 1.57 -11.47 -17.74
N THR A 313 1.11 -10.80 -16.68
CA THR A 313 0.87 -9.35 -16.70
C THR A 313 1.96 -8.53 -16.02
N CYS A 314 2.97 -9.16 -15.39
CA CYS A 314 3.93 -8.44 -14.56
C CYS A 314 4.73 -7.36 -15.32
N HIS A 315 5.11 -7.61 -16.58
CA HIS A 315 5.83 -6.62 -17.39
C HIS A 315 5.03 -5.34 -17.62
N LEU A 316 3.71 -5.43 -17.80
CA LEU A 316 2.84 -4.26 -17.95
C LEU A 316 2.92 -3.31 -16.74
N PHE A 317 3.12 -3.89 -15.55
CA PHE A 317 3.21 -3.12 -14.32
C PHE A 317 4.64 -2.64 -14.01
N VAL A 318 5.63 -3.52 -14.23
CA VAL A 318 7.01 -3.32 -13.78
C VAL A 318 7.85 -2.49 -14.75
N VAL A 319 7.72 -2.70 -16.06
CA VAL A 319 8.56 -2.00 -17.06
C VAL A 319 8.45 -0.48 -16.94
N PRO A 320 7.26 0.12 -16.73
CA PRO A 320 7.15 1.55 -16.51
C PRO A 320 7.94 2.09 -15.31
N TYR A 321 8.13 1.30 -14.25
CA TYR A 321 8.98 1.69 -13.11
C TYR A 321 10.46 1.66 -13.45
N PHE A 322 10.90 0.70 -14.27
CA PHE A 322 12.29 0.69 -14.73
C PHE A 322 12.59 1.85 -15.65
N GLU A 323 11.69 2.15 -16.59
CA GLU A 323 11.82 3.33 -17.47
C GLU A 323 11.78 4.64 -16.69
N SER A 324 10.99 4.73 -15.62
CA SER A 324 10.96 5.92 -14.76
C SER A 324 12.23 6.11 -13.91
N GLY A 325 13.22 5.21 -14.01
CA GLY A 325 14.42 5.24 -13.20
C GLY A 325 14.19 4.96 -11.71
N TYR A 326 13.11 4.26 -11.35
CA TYR A 326 12.74 4.01 -9.95
C TYR A 326 13.87 3.33 -9.16
N MET A 327 14.64 2.45 -9.79
CA MET A 327 15.77 1.76 -9.17
C MET A 327 16.93 2.68 -8.77
N TYR A 328 17.02 3.87 -9.37
CA TYR A 328 18.02 4.88 -9.08
C TYR A 328 17.54 5.93 -8.09
N MET A 329 16.29 5.82 -7.62
CA MET A 329 15.75 6.74 -6.63
C MET A 329 16.41 6.51 -5.26
N PRO A 330 16.65 7.60 -4.50
CA PRO A 330 17.25 7.55 -3.17
C PRO A 330 16.39 6.73 -2.21
N GLN A 331 16.93 5.67 -1.61
CA GLN A 331 16.18 4.80 -0.69
C GLN A 331 17.03 4.33 0.48
N PHE A 332 16.40 4.25 1.66
CA PHE A 332 17.02 3.73 2.87
C PHE A 332 17.39 2.25 2.68
N SER A 333 18.67 1.91 2.89
CA SER A 333 19.19 0.56 2.76
C SER A 333 20.31 0.29 3.78
N PHE A 334 20.22 -0.80 4.53
CA PHE A 334 21.29 -1.21 5.45
C PHE A 334 22.53 -1.66 4.68
N TYR A 335 22.34 -2.38 3.57
CA TYR A 335 23.43 -2.83 2.71
C TYR A 335 24.26 -1.64 2.18
N ARG A 336 23.61 -0.60 1.65
CA ARG A 336 24.32 0.57 1.09
C ARG A 336 25.09 1.33 2.18
N ILE A 337 24.52 1.44 3.38
CA ILE A 337 25.21 2.01 4.54
C ILE A 337 26.46 1.19 4.87
N ALA A 338 26.33 -0.13 5.01
CA ALA A 338 27.44 -1.03 5.34
C ALA A 338 28.56 -1.00 4.26
N ALA A 339 28.17 -1.02 2.98
CA ALA A 339 29.11 -0.95 1.86
C ALA A 339 29.88 0.38 1.83
N ASN A 340 29.22 1.50 2.13
CA ASN A 340 29.86 2.81 2.17
C ASN A 340 30.80 2.97 3.37
N ILE A 341 30.41 2.46 4.55
CA ILE A 341 31.30 2.39 5.73
C ILE A 341 32.54 1.57 5.40
N TYR A 342 32.38 0.40 4.77
CA TYR A 342 33.51 -0.45 4.37
C TYR A 342 34.44 0.24 3.36
N ARG A 343 33.90 1.04 2.44
CA ARG A 343 34.67 1.81 1.45
C ARG A 343 35.32 3.09 2.00
N GLY A 344 35.15 3.39 3.29
CA GLY A 344 35.74 4.58 3.93
C GLY A 344 35.07 5.90 3.56
N ASN A 345 33.84 5.88 3.03
CA ASN A 345 33.08 7.10 2.74
C ASN A 345 32.38 7.62 4.01
N PRO A 346 32.71 8.82 4.50
CA PRO A 346 32.19 9.34 5.77
C PRO A 346 30.77 9.92 5.67
N SER A 347 30.21 10.13 4.47
CA SER A 347 28.88 10.70 4.30
C SER A 347 27.77 9.66 4.54
N LEU A 348 27.42 9.45 5.80
CA LEU A 348 26.29 8.60 6.22
C LEU A 348 24.95 9.01 5.59
N LEU A 349 24.73 10.30 5.29
CA LEU A 349 23.50 10.75 4.63
C LEU A 349 23.47 10.41 3.14
N ASP A 350 24.62 10.49 2.46
CA ASP A 350 24.74 10.04 1.08
C ASP A 350 24.58 8.52 0.98
N SER A 351 25.00 7.76 2.00
CA SER A 351 24.86 6.30 2.00
C SER A 351 23.47 5.77 2.32
N VAL A 352 22.62 6.63 2.92
CA VAL A 352 21.21 6.35 3.24
C VAL A 352 20.28 6.69 2.08
N PHE A 353 20.68 7.62 1.21
CA PHE A 353 19.82 8.19 0.17
C PHE A 353 20.51 8.30 -1.21
N LYS A 354 21.57 7.56 -1.55
CA LYS A 354 22.09 7.47 -2.93
C LYS A 354 21.90 6.09 -3.53
#